data_AF-A0A8H6HE55-F1
#
_entry.id   AF-A0A8H6HE55-F1
#
_cell.length_a   1.000
_cell.length_b   1.000
_cell.length_c   1.000
_cell.angle_alpha   90.00
_cell.angle_beta   90.00
_cell.angle_gamma   90.00
#
_symmetry.space_group_name_H-M   'P 1'
#
loop_
_entity.id
_entity.type
_entity.pdbx_description
1 polymer ?
#
loop_
_entity_poly.entity_id
_entity_poly.type
_entity_poly.pdbx_seq_one_letter_code
_entity_poly.pdbx_strand_id
1 'polypeptide(L)'
;MTYLCLIFTMGSLFTASGVWILIYLRLEYPLYPGGPLGWELDHYSHPILNLGNSAYILTSWFSDGFMMYRCWIIYSEGPGVSIVLLLPGLLYLASLASGILLLYQTSLPHESLFSQINFGLLNFSIAAALNILLTVMISGRLYAHRLRMQRLLGVGHSPLRIYTSVIGLLIESSAMHSAFALLFIIPFSMGHPLSQFSLMLLGQVQVISPLLVSYRITQRKAWTRSTAHDM
;
A
#
# COMPACT_ATOMS: atom_id res chain seq x y z
N MET A 1 11.74 10.48 7.88
CA MET A 1 12.06 9.39 8.83
C MET A 1 10.90 9.12 9.76
N THR A 2 10.39 10.14 10.47
CA THR A 2 9.14 10.05 11.28
C THR A 2 7.99 9.33 10.56
N TYR A 3 7.73 9.69 9.30
CA TYR A 3 6.68 9.07 8.49
C TYR A 3 6.86 7.55 8.27
N LEU A 4 8.09 7.09 8.03
CA LEU A 4 8.38 5.67 7.84
C LEU A 4 8.28 4.89 9.15
N CYS A 5 8.69 5.52 10.27
CA CYS A 5 8.49 4.94 11.60
C CYS A 5 7.00 4.73 11.88
N LEU A 6 6.14 5.71 11.55
CA LEU A 6 4.69 5.59 11.73
C LEU A 6 4.12 4.40 10.94
N ILE A 7 4.40 4.30 9.63
CA ILE A 7 3.97 3.16 8.79
C ILE A 7 4.46 1.84 9.39
N PHE A 8 5.73 1.78 9.80
CA PHE A 8 6.31 0.57 10.37
C PHE A 8 5.66 0.15 11.69
N THR A 9 5.39 1.12 12.58
CA THR A 9 4.72 0.86 13.87
C THR A 9 3.29 0.38 13.66
N MET A 10 2.52 0.98 12.74
CA MET A 10 1.15 0.56 12.44
C MET A 10 1.10 -0.81 11.78
N GLY A 11 2.01 -1.08 10.84
CA GLY A 11 2.13 -2.40 10.22
C GLY A 11 2.51 -3.50 11.22
N SER A 12 3.32 -3.16 12.22
CA SER A 12 3.70 -4.07 13.32
C SER A 12 2.54 -4.30 14.28
N LEU A 13 1.71 -3.28 14.55
CA LEU A 13 0.48 -3.44 15.34
C LEU A 13 -0.49 -4.40 14.65
N PHE A 14 -0.67 -4.28 13.33
CA PHE A 14 -1.55 -5.16 12.56
C PHE A 14 -1.12 -6.64 12.63
N THR A 15 0.18 -6.92 12.51
CA THR A 15 0.66 -8.30 12.65
C THR A 15 0.58 -8.80 14.07
N ALA A 16 0.90 -7.96 15.06
CA ALA A 16 0.79 -8.33 16.47
C ALA A 16 -0.65 -8.70 16.85
N SER A 17 -1.64 -7.92 16.43
CA SER A 17 -3.05 -8.25 16.67
C SER A 17 -3.46 -9.56 16.00
N GLY A 18 -3.07 -9.77 14.73
CA GLY A 18 -3.43 -10.99 14.00
C GLY A 18 -2.79 -12.24 14.61
N VAL A 19 -1.51 -12.18 14.98
CA VAL A 19 -0.82 -13.29 15.66
C VAL A 19 -1.45 -13.56 17.02
N TRP A 20 -1.79 -12.53 17.78
CA TRP A 20 -2.43 -12.70 19.09
C TRP A 20 -3.77 -13.43 18.97
N ILE A 21 -4.63 -13.03 18.03
CA ILE A 21 -5.93 -13.68 17.78
C ILE A 21 -5.74 -15.15 17.39
N LEU A 22 -4.79 -15.44 16.51
CA LEU A 22 -4.50 -16.83 16.12
C LEU A 22 -4.07 -17.68 17.32
N ILE A 23 -3.22 -17.16 18.20
CA ILE A 23 -2.79 -17.87 19.42
C ILE A 23 -3.96 -18.06 20.38
N TYR A 24 -4.73 -16.99 20.63
CA TYR A 24 -5.91 -17.00 21.49
C TYR A 24 -6.92 -18.08 21.06
N LEU A 25 -7.27 -18.10 19.77
CA LEU A 25 -8.21 -19.07 19.22
C LEU A 25 -7.67 -20.49 19.24
N ARG A 26 -6.36 -20.66 19.04
CA ARG A 26 -5.74 -21.99 19.11
C ARG A 26 -5.76 -22.57 20.53
N LEU A 27 -5.66 -21.73 21.55
CA LEU A 27 -5.64 -22.16 22.96
C LEU A 27 -7.05 -22.35 23.53
N GLU A 28 -7.96 -21.40 23.31
CA GLU A 28 -9.29 -21.40 23.94
C GLU A 28 -10.36 -22.11 23.10
N TYR A 29 -10.28 -22.04 21.77
CA TYR A 29 -11.30 -22.57 20.87
C TYR A 29 -10.70 -23.42 19.73
N PRO A 30 -9.95 -24.50 20.04
CA PRO A 30 -9.20 -25.26 19.04
C PRO A 30 -10.07 -25.93 17.96
N LEU A 31 -11.36 -26.11 18.21
CA LEU A 31 -12.34 -26.75 17.32
C LEU A 31 -13.48 -25.79 16.91
N TYR A 32 -13.24 -24.47 16.92
CA TYR A 32 -14.26 -23.51 16.49
C TYR A 32 -14.73 -23.81 15.06
N PRO A 33 -16.05 -23.87 14.79
CA PRO A 33 -16.56 -24.16 13.44
C PRO A 33 -16.09 -23.07 12.45
N GLY A 34 -15.48 -23.49 11.34
CA GLY A 34 -14.87 -22.56 10.36
C GLY A 34 -13.48 -22.05 10.75
N GLY A 35 -12.91 -22.53 11.87
CA GLY A 35 -11.57 -22.16 12.33
C GLY A 35 -11.44 -20.67 12.71
N PRO A 36 -10.24 -20.09 12.67
CA PRO A 36 -10.03 -18.70 13.01
C PRO A 36 -10.85 -17.72 12.18
N LEU A 37 -10.99 -17.98 10.87
CA LEU A 37 -11.81 -17.17 9.97
C LEU A 37 -13.29 -17.20 10.35
N GLY A 38 -13.84 -18.38 10.69
CA GLY A 38 -15.22 -18.49 11.16
C GLY A 38 -15.46 -17.67 12.43
N TRP A 39 -14.52 -17.74 13.39
CA TRP A 39 -14.61 -16.96 14.61
C TRP A 39 -14.55 -15.45 14.36
N GLU A 40 -13.65 -15.01 13.49
CA GLU A 40 -13.53 -13.59 13.12
C GLU A 40 -14.81 -13.06 12.45
N LEU A 41 -15.45 -13.87 11.60
CA LEU A 41 -16.73 -13.51 10.97
C LEU A 41 -17.83 -13.32 12.02
N ASP A 42 -17.90 -14.22 13.01
CA ASP A 42 -18.90 -14.15 14.08
C ASP A 42 -18.63 -13.01 15.09
N HIS A 43 -17.35 -12.71 15.35
CA HIS A 43 -16.89 -11.76 16.36
C HIS A 43 -16.19 -10.54 15.75
N TYR A 44 -16.69 -10.04 14.61
CA TYR A 44 -16.06 -8.95 13.85
C TYR A 44 -15.80 -7.68 14.68
N SER A 45 -16.63 -7.42 15.71
CA SER A 45 -16.53 -6.26 16.60
C SER A 45 -15.53 -6.41 17.75
N HIS A 46 -14.82 -7.54 17.84
CA HIS A 46 -13.85 -7.78 18.90
C HIS A 46 -12.76 -6.69 18.89
N PRO A 47 -12.40 -6.10 20.06
CA PRO A 47 -11.54 -4.91 20.11
C PRO A 47 -10.15 -5.14 19.50
N ILE A 48 -9.60 -6.35 19.62
CA ILE A 48 -8.28 -6.69 19.06
C ILE A 48 -8.35 -6.79 17.53
N LEU A 49 -9.45 -7.31 16.96
CA LEU A 49 -9.68 -7.36 15.51
C LEU A 49 -9.83 -5.94 14.96
N ASN A 50 -10.64 -5.12 15.63
CA ASN A 50 -10.84 -3.72 15.25
C ASN A 50 -9.55 -2.90 15.34
N LEU A 51 -8.70 -3.13 16.35
CA LEU A 51 -7.38 -2.51 16.44
C LEU A 51 -6.50 -2.91 15.25
N GLY A 52 -6.48 -4.19 14.89
CA GLY A 52 -5.73 -4.70 13.73
C GLY A 52 -6.19 -4.09 12.41
N ASN A 53 -7.50 -4.13 12.16
CA ASN A 53 -8.10 -3.55 10.95
C ASN A 53 -7.84 -2.03 10.85
N SER A 54 -7.94 -1.31 11.98
CA SER A 54 -7.62 0.13 12.04
C SER A 54 -6.16 0.39 11.72
N ALA A 55 -5.24 -0.37 12.32
CA ALA A 55 -3.82 -0.24 12.07
C ALA A 55 -3.48 -0.54 10.59
N TYR A 56 -4.12 -1.54 9.99
CA TYR A 56 -3.98 -1.87 8.57
C TYR A 56 -4.43 -0.71 7.67
N ILE A 57 -5.64 -0.19 7.87
CA ILE A 57 -6.21 0.87 7.03
C ILE A 57 -5.39 2.15 7.13
N LEU A 58 -4.97 2.52 8.35
CA LEU A 58 -4.05 3.64 8.55
C LEU A 58 -2.73 3.42 7.79
N THR A 59 -2.15 2.23 7.87
CA THR A 59 -0.92 1.88 7.12
C THR A 59 -1.13 2.04 5.62
N SER A 60 -2.27 1.60 5.09
CA SER A 60 -2.63 1.78 3.67
C SER A 60 -2.72 3.25 3.29
N TRP A 61 -3.46 4.05 4.05
CA TRP A 61 -3.61 5.49 3.77
C TRP A 61 -2.27 6.23 3.81
N PHE A 62 -1.42 5.93 4.79
CA PHE A 62 -0.08 6.50 4.82
C PHE A 62 0.79 6.00 3.64
N SER A 63 0.69 4.73 3.24
CA SER A 63 1.45 4.24 2.09
C SER A 63 1.03 4.95 0.78
N ASP A 64 -0.28 5.07 0.55
CA ASP A 64 -0.85 5.73 -0.62
C ASP A 64 -0.58 7.24 -0.62
N GLY A 65 -0.70 7.90 0.54
CA GLY A 65 -0.37 9.31 0.71
C GLY A 65 1.10 9.61 0.38
N PHE A 66 2.02 8.70 0.71
CA PHE A 66 3.44 8.85 0.35
C PHE A 66 3.66 8.75 -1.16
N MET A 67 2.98 7.82 -1.84
CA MET A 67 3.04 7.73 -3.30
C MET A 67 2.42 8.95 -3.97
N MET A 68 1.30 9.45 -3.45
CA MET A 68 0.64 10.66 -3.93
C MET A 68 1.55 11.90 -3.79
N TYR A 69 2.21 12.06 -2.65
CA TYR A 69 3.18 13.13 -2.42
C TYR A 69 4.35 13.09 -3.42
N ARG A 70 4.86 11.89 -3.73
CA ARG A 70 5.92 11.73 -4.75
C ARG A 70 5.43 12.09 -6.14
N CYS A 71 4.20 11.69 -6.49
CA CYS A 71 3.57 12.07 -7.75
C CYS A 71 3.47 13.60 -7.85
N TRP A 72 3.02 14.26 -6.79
CA TRP A 72 2.93 15.72 -6.75
C TRP A 72 4.27 16.42 -6.96
N ILE A 73 5.34 16.01 -6.27
CA ILE A 73 6.68 16.61 -6.46
C ILE A 73 7.13 16.47 -7.93
N ILE A 74 6.95 15.29 -8.51
CA ILE A 74 7.44 14.98 -9.86
C ILE A 74 6.69 15.78 -10.94
N TYR A 75 5.40 16.04 -10.72
CA TYR A 75 4.58 16.82 -11.64
C TYR A 75 4.65 18.33 -11.39
N SER A 76 5.10 18.78 -10.22
CA SER A 76 5.10 20.20 -9.80
C SER A 76 5.74 21.18 -10.79
N GLU A 77 6.71 20.72 -11.60
CA GLU A 77 7.40 21.55 -12.59
C GLU A 77 6.71 21.64 -13.96
N GLY A 78 5.57 20.96 -14.17
CA GLY A 78 4.86 20.93 -15.46
C GLY A 78 3.57 21.75 -15.47
N PRO A 79 3.16 22.32 -16.63
CA PRO A 79 1.80 22.85 -16.77
C PRO A 79 0.77 21.71 -16.69
N GLY A 80 -0.37 21.94 -16.02
CA GLY A 80 -1.49 20.99 -15.96
C GLY A 80 -1.49 19.98 -14.79
N VAL A 81 -0.66 20.19 -13.76
CA VAL A 81 -0.57 19.33 -12.56
C VAL A 81 -1.94 19.03 -11.95
N SER A 82 -2.77 20.06 -11.78
CA SER A 82 -4.06 19.94 -11.10
C SER A 82 -5.03 18.98 -11.80
N ILE A 83 -5.05 18.98 -13.13
CA ILE A 83 -5.94 18.09 -13.91
C ILE A 83 -5.45 16.64 -13.81
N VAL A 84 -4.13 16.45 -13.90
CA VAL A 84 -3.52 15.11 -13.87
C VAL A 84 -3.64 14.48 -12.49
N LEU A 85 -3.52 15.26 -11.41
CA LEU A 85 -3.65 14.77 -10.03
C LEU A 85 -5.10 14.68 -9.53
N LEU A 86 -6.08 15.21 -10.27
CA LEU A 86 -7.48 15.16 -9.88
C LEU A 86 -7.99 13.72 -9.76
N LEU A 87 -7.67 12.87 -10.75
CA LEU A 87 -8.13 11.48 -10.77
C LEU A 87 -7.51 10.60 -9.66
N PRO A 88 -6.18 10.61 -9.42
CA PRO A 88 -5.61 9.95 -8.24
C PRO A 88 -6.10 10.55 -6.92
N GLY A 89 -6.34 11.86 -6.87
CA GLY A 89 -6.88 12.53 -5.69
C GLY A 89 -8.28 12.05 -5.34
N LEU A 90 -9.16 11.91 -6.34
CA LEU A 90 -10.50 11.35 -6.16
C LEU A 90 -10.46 9.88 -5.70
N LEU A 91 -9.58 9.07 -6.29
CA LEU A 91 -9.41 7.68 -5.88
C LEU A 91 -8.85 7.56 -4.45
N TYR A 92 -7.95 8.46 -4.05
CA TYR A 92 -7.46 8.53 -2.67
C TYR A 92 -8.58 8.92 -1.69
N LEU A 93 -9.41 9.91 -2.03
CA LEU A 93 -10.59 10.24 -1.23
C LEU A 93 -11.59 9.08 -1.16
N ALA A 94 -11.78 8.33 -2.25
CA ALA A 94 -12.61 7.14 -2.26
C ALA A 94 -12.03 6.02 -1.37
N SER A 95 -10.71 5.87 -1.31
CA SER A 95 -10.04 4.95 -0.39
C SER A 95 -10.20 5.39 1.08
N LEU A 96 -10.10 6.68 1.37
CA LEU A 96 -10.39 7.20 2.71
C LEU A 96 -11.84 6.91 3.12
N ALA A 97 -12.81 7.24 2.25
CA ALA A 97 -14.22 7.02 2.53
C ALA A 97 -14.56 5.54 2.71
N SER A 98 -14.09 4.67 1.80
CA SER A 98 -14.33 3.22 1.91
C SER A 98 -13.64 2.58 3.11
N GLY A 99 -12.44 3.04 3.49
CA GLY A 99 -11.77 2.59 4.71
C GLY A 99 -12.49 3.02 6.00
N ILE A 100 -13.02 4.25 6.06
CA ILE A 100 -13.84 4.72 7.19
C ILE A 100 -15.12 3.88 7.30
N LEU A 101 -15.80 3.64 6.18
CA LEU A 101 -17.00 2.82 6.14
C LEU A 101 -16.73 1.37 6.55
N LEU A 102 -15.59 0.81 6.13
CA LEU A 102 -15.14 -0.51 6.56
C LEU A 102 -14.97 -0.56 8.08
N LEU A 103 -14.24 0.39 8.69
CA LEU A 103 -14.05 0.44 10.15
C LEU A 103 -15.36 0.65 10.91
N TYR A 104 -16.26 1.44 10.35
CA TYR A 104 -17.59 1.63 10.94
C TYR A 104 -18.40 0.33 10.91
N GLN A 105 -18.37 -0.39 9.79
CA GLN A 105 -19.03 -1.68 9.65
C GLN A 105 -18.43 -2.73 10.59
N THR A 106 -17.09 -2.77 10.74
CA THR A 106 -16.44 -3.72 11.67
C THR A 106 -16.74 -3.42 13.13
N SER A 107 -17.12 -2.18 13.45
CA SER A 107 -17.47 -1.76 14.80
C SER A 107 -18.94 -2.03 15.17
N LEU A 108 -19.80 -2.39 14.19
CA LEU A 108 -21.22 -2.64 14.40
C LEU A 108 -21.51 -4.15 14.58
N PRO A 109 -22.41 -4.53 15.51
CA PRO A 109 -22.88 -5.91 15.62
C PRO A 109 -23.87 -6.24 14.49
N HIS A 110 -23.50 -7.20 13.62
CA HIS A 110 -24.25 -8.05 12.65
C HIS A 110 -25.47 -7.53 11.83
N GLU A 111 -26.13 -6.44 12.18
CA GLU A 111 -27.37 -5.93 11.59
C GLU A 111 -27.16 -4.49 11.11
N SER A 112 -26.62 -4.31 9.90
CA SER A 112 -26.60 -2.99 9.26
C SER A 112 -26.98 -3.11 7.78
N LEU A 113 -27.66 -2.09 7.24
CA LEU A 113 -27.98 -1.96 5.80
C LEU A 113 -26.73 -2.09 4.90
N PHE A 114 -25.55 -1.87 5.48
CA PHE A 114 -24.24 -1.97 4.84
C PHE A 114 -23.70 -3.41 4.75
N SER A 115 -24.34 -4.40 5.38
CA SER A 115 -23.97 -5.82 5.34
C SER A 115 -23.97 -6.41 3.91
N GLN A 116 -24.79 -5.88 3.01
CA GLN A 116 -24.88 -6.36 1.63
C GLN A 116 -23.68 -5.95 0.75
N ILE A 117 -22.93 -4.92 1.13
CA ILE A 117 -21.80 -4.41 0.36
C ILE A 117 -20.51 -4.84 1.05
N ASN A 118 -19.65 -5.55 0.31
CA ASN A 118 -18.33 -5.93 0.79
C ASN A 118 -17.36 -4.73 0.74
N PHE A 119 -17.44 -3.85 1.74
CA PHE A 119 -16.56 -2.68 1.86
C PHE A 119 -15.07 -3.03 1.91
N GLY A 120 -14.74 -4.23 2.42
CA GLY A 120 -13.41 -4.80 2.30
C GLY A 120 -12.95 -4.85 0.84
N LEU A 121 -13.66 -5.64 0.02
CA LEU A 121 -13.33 -5.81 -1.40
C LEU A 121 -13.26 -4.46 -2.14
N LEU A 122 -14.18 -3.54 -1.85
CA LEU A 122 -14.17 -2.19 -2.42
C LEU A 122 -12.88 -1.43 -2.05
N ASN A 123 -12.54 -1.37 -0.77
CA ASN A 123 -11.36 -0.65 -0.28
C ASN A 123 -10.07 -1.24 -0.86
N PHE A 124 -9.89 -2.57 -0.84
CA PHE A 124 -8.69 -3.21 -1.38
C PHE A 124 -8.55 -3.00 -2.89
N SER A 125 -9.66 -3.01 -3.64
CA SER A 125 -9.66 -2.78 -5.08
C SER A 125 -9.30 -1.34 -5.43
N ILE A 126 -9.86 -0.36 -4.72
CA ILE A 126 -9.54 1.06 -4.91
C ILE A 126 -8.06 1.32 -4.57
N ALA A 127 -7.57 0.79 -3.45
CA ALA A 127 -6.17 0.94 -3.05
C ALA A 127 -5.21 0.36 -4.10
N ALA A 128 -5.49 -0.86 -4.58
CA ALA A 128 -4.68 -1.48 -5.65
C ALA A 128 -4.72 -0.66 -6.95
N ALA A 129 -5.90 -0.18 -7.37
CA ALA A 129 -6.05 0.65 -8.56
C ALA A 129 -5.29 1.97 -8.44
N LEU A 130 -5.38 2.63 -7.27
CA LEU A 130 -4.64 3.86 -6.98
C LEU A 130 -3.13 3.64 -7.05
N ASN A 131 -2.62 2.54 -6.49
CA ASN A 131 -1.20 2.22 -6.51
C ASN A 131 -0.66 2.00 -7.93
N ILE A 132 -1.39 1.23 -8.75
CA ILE A 132 -1.04 0.97 -10.16
C ILE A 132 -1.04 2.28 -10.94
N LEU A 133 -2.11 3.07 -10.81
CA LEU A 133 -2.28 4.35 -11.49
C LEU A 133 -1.12 5.32 -11.14
N LEU A 134 -0.84 5.52 -9.85
CA LEU A 134 0.25 6.39 -9.41
C LEU A 134 1.60 5.93 -9.96
N THR A 135 1.83 4.61 -10.00
CA THR A 135 3.06 4.04 -10.54
C THR A 135 3.20 4.29 -12.04
N VAL A 136 2.13 4.10 -12.81
CA VAL A 136 2.12 4.36 -14.27
C VAL A 136 2.36 5.85 -14.55
N MET A 137 1.69 6.74 -13.82
CA MET A 137 1.86 8.19 -13.96
C MET A 137 3.29 8.62 -13.68
N ILE A 138 3.84 8.22 -12.52
CA ILE A 138 5.21 8.56 -12.13
C ILE A 138 6.21 7.99 -13.14
N SER A 139 6.08 6.71 -13.49
CA SER A 139 6.99 6.03 -14.42
C SER A 139 6.95 6.65 -15.82
N GLY A 140 5.76 6.94 -16.33
CA GLY A 140 5.55 7.58 -17.62
C GLY A 140 6.16 8.99 -17.68
N ARG A 141 5.98 9.79 -16.62
CA ARG A 141 6.56 11.13 -16.53
C ARG A 141 8.09 11.08 -16.47
N LEU A 142 8.66 10.21 -15.64
CA LEU A 142 10.11 10.02 -15.56
C LEU A 142 10.68 9.55 -16.90
N TYR A 143 9.97 8.68 -17.61
CA TYR A 143 10.36 8.24 -18.95
C TYR A 143 10.34 9.38 -19.97
N ALA A 144 9.32 10.24 -19.94
CA ALA A 144 9.27 11.42 -20.81
C ALA A 144 10.42 12.41 -20.53
N HIS A 145 10.74 12.67 -19.26
CA HIS A 145 11.90 13.48 -18.88
C HIS A 145 13.22 12.86 -19.36
N ARG A 146 13.35 11.53 -19.24
CA ARG A 146 14.50 10.79 -19.77
C ARG A 146 14.65 11.00 -21.28
N LEU A 147 13.58 10.81 -22.05
CA LEU A 147 13.61 11.01 -23.51
C LEU A 147 14.01 12.44 -23.89
N ARG A 148 13.52 13.45 -23.15
CA ARG A 148 13.90 14.84 -23.36
C ARG A 148 15.39 15.10 -23.05
N MET A 149 15.91 14.52 -21.96
CA MET A 149 17.33 14.63 -21.61
C MET A 149 18.23 13.88 -22.60
N GLN A 150 17.81 12.73 -23.13
CA GLN A 150 18.54 12.01 -24.17
C GLN A 150 18.74 12.86 -25.43
N ARG A 151 17.71 13.62 -25.83
CA ARG A 151 17.77 14.52 -26.98
C ARG A 151 18.73 15.70 -26.77
N LEU A 152 18.87 16.17 -25.53
CA LEU A 152 19.70 17.34 -25.20
C LEU A 152 21.17 16.98 -24.91
N LEU A 153 21.43 15.83 -24.28
CA LEU A 153 22.75 15.46 -23.74
C LEU A 153 23.40 14.28 -24.48
N GLY A 154 22.73 13.63 -25.44
CA GLY A 154 23.23 12.43 -26.09
C GLY A 154 23.17 11.15 -25.22
N VAL A 155 23.38 9.98 -25.85
CA VAL A 155 23.28 8.66 -25.21
C VAL A 155 24.56 8.37 -24.41
N GLY A 156 24.47 8.22 -23.07
CA GLY A 156 25.58 7.73 -22.24
C GLY A 156 25.80 8.40 -20.88
N HIS A 157 25.13 9.52 -20.60
CA HIS A 157 25.39 10.26 -19.37
C HIS A 157 24.76 9.62 -18.10
N SER A 158 25.45 9.72 -16.97
CA SER A 158 25.03 9.27 -15.63
C SER A 158 23.57 9.58 -15.22
N PRO A 159 22.99 10.78 -15.53
CA PRO A 159 21.60 11.12 -15.16
C PRO A 159 20.58 10.13 -15.73
N LEU A 160 20.84 9.59 -16.92
CA LEU A 160 19.93 8.71 -17.62
C LEU A 160 19.77 7.33 -16.95
N ARG A 161 20.85 6.85 -16.35
CA ARG A 161 20.88 5.59 -15.58
C ARG A 161 20.10 5.74 -14.27
N ILE A 162 20.06 6.95 -13.70
CA ILE A 162 19.30 7.27 -12.49
C ILE A 162 17.80 7.11 -12.74
N TYR A 163 17.25 7.74 -13.79
CA TYR A 163 15.83 7.62 -14.14
C TYR A 163 15.40 6.18 -14.39
N THR A 164 16.19 5.42 -15.15
CA THR A 164 15.87 4.02 -15.49
C THR A 164 15.77 3.15 -14.25
N SER A 165 16.70 3.33 -13.30
CA SER A 165 16.68 2.53 -12.09
C SER A 165 15.60 2.96 -11.10
N VAL A 166 15.24 4.24 -11.04
CA VAL A 166 14.11 4.71 -10.22
C VAL A 166 12.77 4.23 -10.79
N ILE A 167 12.59 4.26 -12.11
CA ILE A 167 11.42 3.70 -12.78
C ILE A 167 11.32 2.20 -12.50
N GLY A 168 12.42 1.46 -12.68
CA GLY A 168 12.44 0.02 -12.42
C GLY A 168 12.05 -0.34 -10.98
N LEU A 169 12.59 0.39 -10.00
CA LEU A 169 12.25 0.20 -8.59
C LEU A 169 10.76 0.46 -8.30
N LEU A 170 10.18 1.49 -8.91
CA LEU A 170 8.76 1.81 -8.76
C LEU A 170 7.88 0.68 -9.30
N ILE A 171 8.17 0.24 -10.52
CA ILE A 171 7.43 -0.83 -11.18
C ILE A 171 7.56 -2.14 -10.39
N GLU A 172 8.77 -2.48 -9.93
CA GLU A 172 9.03 -3.68 -9.12
C GLU A 172 8.21 -3.65 -7.82
N SER A 173 8.19 -2.52 -7.12
CA SER A 173 7.45 -2.38 -5.86
C SER A 173 5.92 -2.43 -6.05
N SER A 174 5.40 -1.85 -7.14
CA SER A 174 3.97 -1.84 -7.45
C SER A 174 3.49 -3.20 -7.98
N ALA A 175 4.32 -3.89 -8.76
CA ALA A 175 4.05 -5.25 -9.21
C ALA A 175 3.94 -6.20 -8.01
N MET A 176 4.84 -6.07 -7.03
CA MET A 176 4.76 -6.83 -5.79
C MET A 176 3.44 -6.55 -5.06
N HIS A 177 3.10 -5.27 -4.83
CA HIS A 177 1.83 -4.90 -4.17
C HIS A 177 0.60 -5.46 -4.91
N SER A 178 0.55 -5.30 -6.24
CA SER A 178 -0.58 -5.74 -7.06
C SER A 178 -0.73 -7.27 -7.08
N ALA A 179 0.39 -8.01 -7.12
CA ALA A 179 0.38 -9.46 -7.06
C ALA A 179 -0.21 -9.97 -5.73
N PHE A 180 0.24 -9.40 -4.60
CA PHE A 180 -0.29 -9.77 -3.28
C PHE A 180 -1.74 -9.30 -3.09
N ALA A 181 -2.13 -8.16 -3.67
CA ALA A 181 -3.52 -7.71 -3.66
C ALA A 181 -4.44 -8.69 -4.41
N LEU A 182 -4.02 -9.19 -5.58
CA LEU A 182 -4.77 -10.22 -6.31
C LEU A 182 -4.82 -11.56 -5.56
N LEU A 183 -3.71 -11.96 -4.94
CA LEU A 183 -3.65 -13.15 -4.08
C LEU A 183 -4.55 -13.04 -2.85
N PHE A 184 -4.95 -11.83 -2.44
CA PHE A 184 -5.95 -11.61 -1.41
C PHE A 184 -7.37 -11.58 -1.99
N ILE A 185 -7.59 -10.78 -3.04
CA ILE A 185 -8.93 -10.55 -3.62
C ILE A 185 -9.56 -11.85 -4.14
N ILE A 186 -8.78 -12.73 -4.80
CA ILE A 186 -9.30 -13.97 -5.39
C ILE A 186 -9.78 -14.95 -4.30
N PRO A 187 -8.98 -15.32 -3.27
CA PRO A 187 -9.49 -16.15 -2.18
C PRO A 187 -10.59 -15.48 -1.37
N PHE A 188 -10.53 -14.15 -1.20
CA PHE A 188 -11.53 -13.41 -0.44
C PHE A 188 -12.91 -13.46 -1.12
N SER A 189 -12.97 -13.30 -2.45
CA SER A 189 -14.23 -13.41 -3.19
C SER A 189 -14.80 -14.83 -3.22
N MET A 190 -13.95 -15.84 -3.05
CA MET A 190 -14.35 -17.25 -2.95
C MET A 190 -14.66 -17.71 -1.51
N GLY A 191 -14.50 -16.84 -0.51
CA GLY A 191 -14.66 -17.21 0.91
C GLY A 191 -13.63 -18.24 1.39
N HIS A 192 -12.48 -18.34 0.74
CA HIS A 192 -11.47 -19.34 1.05
C HIS A 192 -10.57 -18.86 2.21
N PRO A 193 -10.17 -19.75 3.15
CA PRO A 193 -9.33 -19.38 4.31
C PRO A 193 -7.93 -18.84 3.93
N LEU A 194 -7.50 -19.04 2.68
CA LEU A 194 -6.27 -18.45 2.16
C LEU A 194 -6.30 -16.91 2.16
N SER A 195 -7.48 -16.30 2.18
CA SER A 195 -7.64 -14.84 2.24
C SER A 195 -6.95 -14.23 3.47
N GLN A 196 -7.05 -14.82 4.65
CA GLN A 196 -6.39 -14.31 5.87
C GLN A 196 -4.87 -14.35 5.75
N PHE A 197 -4.33 -15.46 5.24
CA PHE A 197 -2.90 -15.60 5.04
C PHE A 197 -2.38 -14.56 4.02
N SER A 198 -3.10 -14.41 2.90
CA SER A 198 -2.77 -13.39 1.89
C SER A 198 -2.88 -11.96 2.44
N LEU A 199 -3.84 -11.68 3.34
CA LEU A 199 -4.01 -10.37 3.96
C LEU A 199 -2.82 -10.00 4.85
N MET A 200 -2.33 -10.96 5.66
CA MET A 200 -1.14 -10.77 6.47
C MET A 200 0.08 -10.42 5.61
N LEU A 201 0.27 -11.15 4.50
CA LEU A 201 1.34 -10.88 3.54
C LEU A 201 1.18 -9.50 2.88
N LEU A 202 -0.02 -9.15 2.45
CA LEU A 202 -0.32 -7.87 1.82
C LEU A 202 -0.01 -6.69 2.75
N GLY A 203 -0.34 -6.81 4.04
CA GLY A 203 0.00 -5.79 5.04
C GLY A 203 1.50 -5.57 5.18
N GLN A 204 2.31 -6.63 5.13
CA GLN A 204 3.77 -6.49 5.18
C GLN A 204 4.33 -5.85 3.89
N VAL A 205 3.81 -6.25 2.75
CA VAL A 205 4.23 -5.71 1.44
C VAL A 205 3.96 -4.20 1.35
N GLN A 206 2.84 -3.72 1.91
CA GLN A 206 2.52 -2.29 1.98
C GLN A 206 3.52 -1.47 2.80
N VAL A 207 4.15 -2.07 3.82
CA VAL A 207 5.19 -1.44 4.66
C VAL A 207 6.56 -1.51 3.99
N ILE A 208 6.90 -2.66 3.39
CA ILE A 208 8.20 -2.91 2.76
C ILE A 208 8.40 -2.01 1.52
N SER A 209 7.35 -1.79 0.73
CA SER A 209 7.41 -0.97 -0.49
C SER A 209 7.98 0.44 -0.27
N PRO A 210 7.41 1.30 0.60
CA PRO A 210 7.95 2.63 0.87
C PRO A 210 9.36 2.59 1.52
N LEU A 211 9.68 1.56 2.31
CA LEU A 211 11.01 1.36 2.89
C LEU A 211 12.07 1.07 1.82
N LEU A 212 11.80 0.14 0.89
CA LEU A 212 12.71 -0.19 -0.21
C LEU A 212 13.00 1.02 -1.10
N VAL A 213 11.94 1.78 -1.41
CA VAL A 213 12.05 3.02 -2.16
C VAL A 213 12.95 4.01 -1.41
N SER A 214 12.69 4.24 -0.11
CA SER A 214 13.45 5.20 0.68
C SER A 214 14.93 4.80 0.82
N TYR A 215 15.18 3.52 1.11
CA TYR A 215 16.53 2.96 1.26
C TYR A 215 17.37 3.11 -0.02
N ARG A 216 16.77 2.85 -1.19
CA ARG A 216 17.47 3.05 -2.46
C ARG A 216 17.78 4.51 -2.74
N ILE A 217 16.91 5.44 -2.34
CA ILE A 217 17.15 6.88 -2.50
C ILE A 217 18.31 7.32 -1.58
N THR A 218 18.35 6.85 -0.34
CA THR A 218 19.42 7.21 0.62
C THR A 218 20.77 6.62 0.23
N GLN A 219 20.83 5.35 -0.17
CA GLN A 219 22.06 4.74 -0.69
C GLN A 219 22.64 5.52 -1.88
N ARG A 220 21.79 6.02 -2.78
CA ARG A 220 22.24 6.82 -3.93
C ARG A 220 22.80 8.17 -3.51
N LYS A 221 22.14 8.88 -2.58
CA LYS A 221 22.65 10.13 -2.02
C LYS A 221 24.02 9.92 -1.36
N ALA A 222 24.21 8.80 -0.67
CA ALA A 222 25.49 8.44 -0.07
C ALA A 222 26.58 8.19 -1.13
N TRP A 223 26.25 7.45 -2.20
CA TRP A 223 27.18 7.23 -3.32
C TRP A 223 27.61 8.55 -3.97
N THR A 224 26.66 9.44 -4.30
CA THR A 224 26.97 10.74 -4.92
C THR A 224 27.84 11.62 -4.01
N ARG A 225 27.67 11.55 -2.69
CA ARG A 225 28.52 12.27 -1.74
C ARG A 225 29.94 11.70 -1.65
N SER A 226 30.09 10.37 -1.64
CA SER A 226 31.42 9.73 -1.60
C SER A 226 32.22 10.07 -2.86
N THR A 227 31.61 9.97 -4.04
CA THR A 227 32.31 10.29 -5.30
C THR A 227 32.65 11.78 -5.44
N ALA A 228 31.96 12.67 -4.73
CA ALA A 228 32.27 14.10 -4.70
C ALA A 228 33.37 14.47 -3.69
N HIS A 229 33.71 13.58 -2.76
CA HIS A 229 34.80 13.77 -1.79
C HIS A 229 36.12 13.12 -2.27
N ASP A 230 36.02 12.18 -3.22
CA ASP A 230 37.18 11.52 -3.85
C ASP A 230 37.63 12.21 -5.16
N MET A 231 37.10 13.40 -5.47
CA MET A 231 37.53 14.31 -6.55
C MET A 231 38.08 15.60 -5.95
#